data_AF-A0A257MG99-F1
#
_entry.id   AF-A0A257MG99-F1
#
_cell.length_a   1.000
_cell.length_b   1.000
_cell.length_c   1.000
_cell.angle_alpha   90.00
_cell.angle_beta   90.00
_cell.angle_gamma   90.00
#
_symmetry.space_group_name_H-M   'P 1'
#
loop_
_entity.id
_entity.type
_entity.pdbx_description
1 polymer ?
#
loop_
_entity_poly.entity_id
_entity_poly.type
_entity_poly.pdbx_seq_one_letter_code
_entity_poly.pdbx_strand_id
1 'polypeptide(L)'
;MVSGSSTVMPLAELAAEEFNLMQSSYRINVKSGGSGVGIVDLAEGRADIAMTSRDLKPQERQRYESPRKRFAEQVIGYDAICLVVSPAVYDFGVTALTRDQVRQIYSGSIVNWAELGGPNLEIFAIGRRPGSGTRDTFNEIIMGSREAETPGVAYDSGESSEVKFSTQRSDNAIGYMGYSFVMRGDARVISLDGIDP
;
A
#
# COMPACT_ATOMS: atom_id res chain seq x y z
N MET A 1 -13.85 8.05 16.20
CA MET A 1 -12.51 7.94 15.57
C MET A 1 -12.55 6.92 14.43
N VAL A 2 -11.83 7.21 13.35
CA VAL A 2 -11.65 6.31 12.20
C VAL A 2 -10.18 5.86 12.19
N SER A 3 -9.91 4.56 12.09
CA SER A 3 -8.54 4.01 12.17
C SER A 3 -8.26 2.97 11.09
N GLY A 4 -7.05 2.93 10.53
CA GLY A 4 -6.59 1.78 9.75
C GLY A 4 -5.74 2.13 8.53
N SER A 5 -6.22 1.71 7.36
CA SER A 5 -5.46 1.74 6.09
C SER A 5 -4.93 3.13 5.74
N SER A 6 -3.62 3.19 5.53
CA SER A 6 -2.94 4.41 5.09
C SER A 6 -3.27 4.80 3.65
N THR A 7 -3.64 3.83 2.82
CA THR A 7 -4.13 4.07 1.47
C THR A 7 -5.47 4.81 1.46
N VAL A 8 -6.36 4.49 2.40
CA VAL A 8 -7.69 5.10 2.51
C VAL A 8 -7.63 6.44 3.23
N MET A 9 -6.63 6.63 4.10
CA MET A 9 -6.49 7.82 4.95
C MET A 9 -6.66 9.15 4.20
N PRO A 10 -6.02 9.42 3.04
CA PRO A 10 -6.18 10.70 2.36
C PRO A 10 -7.63 11.01 1.96
N LEU A 11 -8.40 9.99 1.56
CA LEU A 11 -9.82 10.16 1.24
C LEU A 11 -10.64 10.38 2.51
N ALA A 12 -10.37 9.59 3.55
CA ALA A 12 -11.09 9.68 4.82
C ALA A 12 -10.83 11.01 5.55
N GLU A 13 -9.62 11.56 5.47
CA GLU A 13 -9.29 12.87 6.04
C GLU A 13 -10.09 13.99 5.40
N LEU A 14 -10.17 14.02 4.06
CA LEU A 14 -10.99 15.01 3.35
C LEU A 14 -12.48 14.87 3.70
N ALA A 15 -13.00 13.64 3.74
CA ALA A 15 -14.39 13.40 4.13
C ALA A 15 -14.67 13.82 5.58
N ALA A 16 -13.72 13.59 6.49
CA ALA A 16 -13.82 14.00 7.89
C ALA A 16 -13.75 15.52 8.05
N GLU A 17 -12.90 16.21 7.28
CA GLU A 17 -12.81 17.67 7.26
C GLU A 17 -14.15 18.29 6.85
N GLU A 18 -14.70 17.89 5.71
CA GLU A 18 -16.01 18.38 5.23
C GLU A 18 -17.13 18.06 6.22
N PHE A 19 -17.18 16.83 6.74
CA PHE A 19 -18.18 16.45 7.74
C PHE A 19 -18.07 17.28 9.01
N ASN A 20 -16.87 17.58 9.49
CA ASN A 20 -16.65 18.41 10.66
C ASN A 20 -17.00 19.89 10.42
N LEU A 21 -17.01 20.37 9.17
CA LEU A 21 -17.46 21.72 8.82
C LEU A 21 -18.99 21.83 8.73
N MET A 22 -19.65 20.75 8.31
CA MET A 22 -21.11 20.71 8.13
C MET A 22 -21.91 20.59 9.43
N GLN A 23 -21.27 20.18 10.53
CA GLN A 23 -21.92 20.00 11.82
C GLN A 23 -20.97 20.30 12.99
N SER A 24 -21.54 20.53 14.19
CA SER A 24 -20.77 20.80 15.42
C SER A 24 -20.98 19.77 16.55
N SER A 25 -21.81 18.75 16.34
CA SER A 25 -22.19 17.76 17.36
C SER A 25 -21.16 16.65 17.54
N TYR A 26 -20.34 16.39 16.51
CA TYR A 26 -19.36 15.31 16.47
C TYR A 26 -18.03 15.83 15.95
N ARG A 27 -16.94 15.20 16.37
CA ARG A 27 -15.60 15.43 15.81
C ARG A 27 -15.00 14.13 15.34
N ILE A 28 -14.82 14.01 14.03
CA ILE A 28 -14.15 12.87 13.41
C ILE A 28 -12.66 13.14 13.35
N ASN A 29 -11.88 12.24 13.94
CA ASN A 29 -10.43 12.16 13.78
C ASN A 29 -10.08 10.88 13.02
N VAL A 30 -9.15 10.99 12.08
CA VAL A 30 -8.66 9.88 11.24
C VAL A 30 -7.24 9.52 11.67
N LYS A 31 -6.94 8.22 11.76
CA LYS A 31 -5.63 7.70 12.16
C LYS A 31 -5.17 6.58 11.22
N SER A 32 -3.91 6.66 10.78
CA SER A 32 -3.25 5.56 10.06
C SER A 32 -2.69 4.49 11.02
N GLY A 33 -2.54 3.28 10.50
CA GLY A 33 -1.85 2.16 11.14
C GLY A 33 -1.73 0.91 10.28
N GLY A 34 -2.46 0.85 9.16
CA GLY A 34 -2.60 -0.32 8.31
C GLY A 34 -3.98 -0.99 8.50
N SER A 35 -4.39 -1.78 7.49
CA SER A 35 -5.73 -2.40 7.48
C SER A 35 -5.93 -3.31 8.69
N GLY A 36 -4.92 -4.12 9.06
CA GLY A 36 -5.01 -4.99 10.23
C GLY A 36 -5.20 -4.22 11.53
N VAL A 37 -4.49 -3.10 11.70
CA VAL A 37 -4.64 -2.24 12.90
C VAL A 37 -6.05 -1.68 12.99
N GLY A 38 -6.62 -1.20 11.87
CA GLY A 38 -7.99 -0.70 11.82
C GLY A 38 -9.02 -1.75 12.24
N ILE A 39 -8.88 -2.99 11.77
CA ILE A 39 -9.77 -4.09 12.15
C ILE A 39 -9.70 -4.39 13.65
N VAL A 40 -8.49 -4.47 14.21
CA VAL A 40 -8.32 -4.69 15.65
C VAL A 40 -8.90 -3.51 16.45
N ASP A 41 -8.63 -2.27 16.03
CA ASP A 41 -9.14 -1.08 16.70
C ASP A 41 -10.67 -1.03 16.72
N LEU A 42 -11.33 -1.36 15.61
CA LEU A 42 -12.80 -1.46 15.56
C LEU A 42 -13.31 -2.61 16.42
N ALA A 43 -12.70 -3.79 16.32
CA ALA A 43 -13.15 -4.96 17.06
C ALA A 43 -13.06 -4.79 18.58
N GLU A 44 -12.03 -4.09 19.05
CA GLU A 44 -11.72 -3.82 20.46
C GLU A 44 -12.34 -2.51 20.96
N GLY A 45 -13.15 -1.83 20.14
CA GLY A 45 -13.88 -0.61 20.53
C GLY A 45 -13.00 0.62 20.71
N ARG A 46 -11.78 0.61 20.14
CA ARG A 46 -10.89 1.78 20.09
C ARG A 46 -11.24 2.72 18.95
N ALA A 47 -11.87 2.23 17.89
CA ALA A 47 -12.36 3.03 16.78
C ALA A 47 -13.83 2.71 16.47
N ASP A 48 -14.54 3.68 15.90
CA ASP A 48 -15.93 3.52 15.48
C ASP A 48 -16.02 2.98 14.05
N ILE A 49 -15.02 3.27 13.22
CA ILE A 49 -14.91 2.80 11.84
C ILE A 49 -13.48 2.34 11.58
N ALA A 50 -13.34 1.16 10.96
CA ALA A 50 -12.08 0.67 10.42
C ALA A 50 -11.95 1.05 8.94
N MET A 51 -10.79 1.54 8.54
CA MET A 51 -10.43 1.70 7.12
C MET A 51 -9.61 0.49 6.67
N THR A 52 -10.02 -0.15 5.58
CA THR A 52 -9.27 -1.26 4.98
C THR A 52 -9.04 -1.02 3.49
N SER A 53 -7.90 -1.48 2.97
CA SER A 53 -7.59 -1.48 1.52
C SER A 53 -7.54 -2.90 0.95
N ARG A 54 -8.21 -3.82 1.63
CA ARG A 54 -8.40 -5.23 1.27
C ARG A 54 -9.62 -5.76 2.01
N ASP A 55 -10.13 -6.89 1.55
CA ASP A 55 -11.22 -7.58 2.23
C ASP A 55 -10.81 -8.06 3.63
N LEU A 56 -11.80 -8.26 4.50
CA LEU A 56 -11.58 -8.93 5.78
C LEU A 56 -11.01 -10.34 5.57
N LYS A 57 -9.94 -10.65 6.31
CA LYS A 57 -9.36 -12.00 6.28
C LYS A 57 -10.30 -12.98 7.01
N PRO A 58 -10.40 -14.25 6.56
CA PRO A 58 -11.17 -15.27 7.26
C PRO A 58 -10.78 -15.38 8.75
N GLN A 59 -9.50 -15.27 9.06
CA GLN A 59 -8.98 -15.31 10.44
C GLN A 59 -9.44 -14.11 11.27
N GLU A 60 -9.59 -12.92 10.66
CA GLU A 60 -10.10 -11.73 11.36
C GLU A 60 -11.59 -11.91 11.70
N ARG A 61 -12.37 -12.44 10.76
CA ARG A 61 -13.78 -12.77 11.01
C ARG A 61 -13.92 -13.82 12.08
N GLN A 62 -13.16 -14.91 11.98
CA GLN A 62 -13.19 -15.99 12.96
C GLN A 62 -12.84 -15.49 14.37
N ARG A 63 -11.89 -14.55 14.46
CA ARG A 63 -11.43 -14.01 15.74
C ARG A 63 -12.43 -13.05 16.39
N TYR A 64 -13.10 -12.21 15.60
CA TYR A 64 -13.84 -11.06 16.13
C TYR A 64 -15.35 -11.09 15.88
N GLU A 65 -15.84 -11.90 14.94
CA GLU A 65 -17.27 -12.06 14.69
C GLU A 65 -17.91 -13.13 15.59
N SER A 66 -19.20 -12.95 15.85
CA SER A 66 -20.10 -13.92 16.48
C SER A 66 -21.49 -13.79 15.86
N PRO A 67 -22.46 -14.67 16.17
CA PRO A 67 -23.82 -14.53 15.65
C PRO A 67 -24.50 -13.18 15.96
N ARG A 68 -24.03 -12.46 16.98
CA ARG A 68 -24.59 -11.16 17.40
C ARG A 68 -23.69 -9.95 17.12
N LYS A 69 -22.46 -10.17 16.63
CA LYS A 69 -21.48 -9.12 16.35
C LYS A 69 -20.76 -9.46 15.06
N ARG A 70 -20.99 -8.66 14.02
CA ARG A 70 -20.33 -8.84 12.72
C ARG A 70 -19.77 -7.52 12.24
N PHE A 71 -18.72 -7.58 11.43
CA PHE A 71 -18.30 -6.41 10.70
C PHE A 71 -19.34 -6.08 9.63
N ALA A 72 -19.68 -4.80 9.51
CA ALA A 72 -20.43 -4.28 8.39
C ALA A 72 -19.44 -3.64 7.41
N GLU A 73 -19.34 -4.19 6.22
CA GLU A 73 -18.44 -3.68 5.17
C GLU A 73 -19.21 -2.76 4.22
N GLN A 74 -18.63 -1.59 3.98
CA GLN A 74 -19.12 -0.65 2.99
C GLN A 74 -17.96 -0.33 2.03
N VAL A 75 -18.11 -0.70 0.76
CA VAL A 75 -17.17 -0.32 -0.28
C VAL A 75 -17.36 1.17 -0.57
N ILE A 76 -16.29 1.95 -0.45
CA ILE A 76 -16.29 3.40 -0.71
C ILE A 76 -15.56 3.78 -2.00
N GLY A 77 -14.83 2.83 -2.60
CA GLY A 77 -14.09 3.03 -3.84
C GLY A 77 -13.15 1.86 -4.14
N TYR A 78 -12.56 1.91 -5.34
CA TYR A 78 -11.49 1.02 -5.77
C TYR A 78 -10.21 1.84 -5.92
N ASP A 79 -9.08 1.24 -5.56
CA ASP A 79 -7.76 1.86 -5.63
C ASP A 79 -6.79 0.95 -6.38
N ALA A 80 -5.89 1.54 -7.17
CA ALA A 80 -4.82 0.82 -7.83
C ALA A 80 -3.57 0.76 -6.94
N ILE A 81 -2.82 -0.33 -7.02
CA ILE A 81 -1.45 -0.38 -6.49
C ILE A 81 -0.51 -0.02 -7.63
N CYS A 82 0.23 1.06 -7.44
CA CYS A 82 1.16 1.58 -8.43
C CYS A 82 2.58 1.18 -8.06
N LEU A 83 3.33 0.74 -9.07
CA LEU A 83 4.77 0.57 -8.96
C LEU A 83 5.45 1.91 -9.22
N VAL A 84 6.40 2.24 -8.37
CA VAL A 84 7.19 3.45 -8.49
C VAL A 84 8.66 3.09 -8.44
N VAL A 85 9.46 3.81 -9.19
CA VAL A 85 10.91 3.72 -9.15
C VAL A 85 11.50 5.08 -8.78
N SER A 86 12.78 5.08 -8.43
CA SER A 86 13.54 6.31 -8.25
C SER A 86 13.66 7.12 -9.56
N PRO A 87 13.83 8.46 -9.49
CA PRO A 87 14.05 9.29 -10.67
C PRO A 87 15.21 8.81 -11.55
N ALA A 88 16.36 8.48 -10.95
CA ALA A 88 17.51 8.03 -11.72
C ALA A 88 17.23 6.74 -12.52
N VAL A 89 16.48 5.79 -11.95
CA VAL A 89 16.08 4.54 -12.64
C VAL A 89 15.07 4.84 -13.76
N TYR A 90 14.10 5.71 -13.51
CA TYR A 90 13.10 6.10 -14.50
C TYR A 90 13.72 6.85 -15.67
N ASP A 91 14.53 7.86 -15.39
CA ASP A 91 15.16 8.75 -16.37
C ASP A 91 16.18 7.99 -17.24
N PHE A 92 16.73 6.88 -16.72
CA PHE A 92 17.55 5.95 -17.51
C PHE A 92 16.73 5.14 -18.52
N GLY A 93 15.42 5.00 -18.32
CA GLY A 93 14.49 4.38 -19.26
C GLY A 93 13.65 3.24 -18.69
N VAL A 94 13.81 2.87 -17.41
CA VAL A 94 12.98 1.83 -16.78
C VAL A 94 11.61 2.40 -16.43
N THR A 95 10.71 2.34 -17.41
CA THR A 95 9.36 2.92 -17.35
C THR A 95 8.25 1.86 -17.38
N ALA A 96 8.63 0.59 -17.54
CA ALA A 96 7.72 -0.55 -17.59
C ALA A 96 8.42 -1.80 -17.04
N LEU A 97 7.68 -2.62 -16.30
CA LEU A 97 8.11 -3.97 -15.92
C LEU A 97 6.97 -4.95 -16.13
N THR A 98 7.32 -6.21 -16.39
CA THR A 98 6.36 -7.31 -16.33
C THR A 98 6.17 -7.78 -14.90
N ARG A 99 5.04 -8.41 -14.61
CA ARG A 99 4.77 -9.05 -13.32
C ARG A 99 5.84 -10.04 -12.91
N ASP A 100 6.37 -10.80 -13.87
CA ASP A 100 7.43 -11.76 -13.59
C ASP A 100 8.74 -11.08 -13.18
N GLN A 101 9.12 -9.98 -13.83
CA GLN A 101 10.29 -9.19 -13.43
C GLN A 101 10.12 -8.60 -12.03
N VAL A 102 8.95 -8.03 -11.72
CA VAL A 102 8.67 -7.52 -10.37
C VAL A 102 8.73 -8.65 -9.34
N ARG A 103 8.15 -9.82 -9.66
CA ARG A 103 8.26 -11.01 -8.80
C ARG A 103 9.71 -11.41 -8.56
N GLN A 104 10.55 -11.42 -9.61
CA GLN A 104 11.97 -11.74 -9.52
C GLN A 104 12.77 -10.73 -8.69
N ILE A 105 12.44 -9.44 -8.76
CA ILE A 105 13.02 -8.41 -7.88
C ILE A 105 12.66 -8.70 -6.42
N TYR A 106 11.36 -8.86 -6.13
CA TYR A 106 10.89 -9.02 -4.76
C TYR A 106 11.23 -10.41 -4.16
N SER A 107 11.51 -11.42 -5.00
CA SER A 107 12.10 -12.70 -4.58
C SER A 107 13.63 -12.67 -4.45
N GLY A 108 14.30 -11.57 -4.79
CA GLY A 108 15.75 -11.43 -4.75
C GLY A 108 16.49 -12.20 -5.86
N SER A 109 15.79 -12.62 -6.91
CA SER A 109 16.38 -13.29 -8.07
C SER A 109 17.03 -12.31 -9.04
N ILE A 110 16.46 -11.11 -9.18
CA ILE A 110 17.08 -9.96 -9.85
C ILE A 110 17.49 -8.97 -8.78
N VAL A 111 18.76 -8.57 -8.78
CA VAL A 111 19.33 -7.69 -7.74
C VAL A 111 19.98 -6.45 -8.31
N ASN A 112 20.10 -6.32 -9.64
CA ASN A 112 20.67 -5.15 -10.29
C ASN A 112 19.80 -4.66 -11.45
N TRP A 113 19.64 -3.34 -11.55
CA TRP A 113 18.83 -2.71 -12.60
C TRP A 113 19.36 -2.96 -14.02
N ALA A 114 20.66 -3.23 -14.20
CA ALA A 114 21.24 -3.57 -15.49
C ALA A 114 20.63 -4.85 -16.10
N GLU A 115 20.13 -5.78 -15.27
CA GLU A 115 19.43 -6.99 -15.71
C GLU A 115 18.07 -6.68 -16.35
N LEU A 116 17.56 -5.46 -16.11
CA LEU A 116 16.27 -4.96 -16.59
C LEU A 116 16.42 -3.82 -17.60
N GLY A 117 17.64 -3.64 -18.17
CA GLY A 117 17.94 -2.54 -19.09
C GLY A 117 18.07 -1.17 -18.42
N GLY A 118 18.18 -1.14 -17.09
CA GLY A 118 18.39 0.05 -16.28
C GLY A 118 19.86 0.38 -16.02
N PRO A 119 20.14 1.34 -15.12
CA PRO A 119 21.50 1.70 -14.74
C PRO A 119 22.20 0.53 -14.02
N ASN A 120 23.53 0.49 -14.04
CA ASN A 120 24.27 -0.51 -13.25
C ASN A 120 24.29 -0.14 -11.76
N LEU A 121 23.15 -0.34 -11.10
CA LEU A 121 22.90 -0.06 -9.69
C LEU A 121 22.18 -1.25 -9.07
N GLU A 122 22.58 -1.62 -7.84
CA GLU A 122 21.84 -2.59 -7.04
C GLU A 122 20.40 -2.13 -6.83
N ILE A 123 19.44 -3.04 -6.79
CA ILE A 123 18.03 -2.71 -6.58
C ILE A 123 17.75 -2.55 -5.09
N PHE A 124 17.30 -1.36 -4.70
CA PHE A 124 16.78 -1.13 -3.35
C PHE A 124 15.26 -1.34 -3.33
N ALA A 125 14.82 -2.59 -3.15
CA ALA A 125 13.40 -2.90 -3.13
C ALA A 125 12.76 -2.57 -1.78
N ILE A 126 11.72 -1.74 -1.82
CA ILE A 126 10.94 -1.32 -0.67
C ILE A 126 9.65 -2.13 -0.63
N GLY A 127 9.45 -2.84 0.48
CA GLY A 127 8.22 -3.55 0.81
C GLY A 127 7.35 -2.76 1.79
N ARG A 128 6.26 -3.40 2.21
CA ARG A 128 5.35 -2.87 3.22
C ARG A 128 5.31 -3.85 4.40
N ARG A 129 5.32 -3.31 5.62
CA ARG A 129 5.32 -4.12 6.85
C ARG A 129 4.09 -5.05 6.95
N PRO A 130 4.17 -6.14 7.73
CA PRO A 130 3.02 -6.97 8.06
C PRO A 130 1.85 -6.14 8.63
N GLY A 131 0.62 -6.47 8.24
CA GLY A 131 -0.59 -5.72 8.60
C GLY A 131 -0.98 -4.60 7.62
N SER A 132 -0.11 -4.30 6.65
CA SER A 132 -0.45 -3.45 5.49
C SER A 132 -1.38 -4.19 4.52
N GLY A 133 -2.51 -3.58 4.18
CA GLY A 133 -3.41 -4.13 3.16
C GLY A 133 -2.81 -4.06 1.76
N THR A 134 -2.04 -3.00 1.47
CA THR A 134 -1.28 -2.87 0.22
C THR A 134 -0.27 -4.01 0.04
N ARG A 135 0.39 -4.44 1.12
CA ARG A 135 1.28 -5.61 1.11
C ARG A 135 0.51 -6.87 0.73
N ASP A 136 -0.61 -7.11 1.41
CA ASP A 136 -1.42 -8.31 1.20
C ASP A 136 -1.82 -8.43 -0.28
N THR A 137 -2.35 -7.35 -0.86
CA THR A 137 -2.77 -7.30 -2.27
C THR A 137 -1.59 -7.40 -3.24
N PHE A 138 -0.47 -6.70 -2.99
CA PHE A 138 0.74 -6.82 -3.80
C PHE A 138 1.27 -8.27 -3.83
N ASN A 139 1.39 -8.89 -2.65
CA ASN A 139 1.89 -10.26 -2.51
C ASN A 139 0.95 -11.26 -3.21
N GLU A 140 -0.37 -11.09 -3.09
CA GLU A 140 -1.33 -11.94 -3.80
C GLU A 140 -1.19 -11.84 -5.32
N ILE A 141 -1.10 -10.63 -5.87
CA ILE A 141 -1.09 -10.40 -7.32
C ILE A 141 0.27 -10.75 -7.94
N ILE A 142 1.37 -10.34 -7.30
CA ILE A 142 2.73 -10.46 -7.84
C ILE A 142 3.39 -11.77 -7.43
N MET A 143 3.30 -12.12 -6.14
CA MET A 143 3.98 -13.28 -5.57
C MET A 143 3.08 -14.54 -5.55
N GLY A 144 1.79 -14.40 -5.84
CA GLY A 144 0.82 -15.50 -5.92
C GLY A 144 0.22 -15.93 -4.57
N SER A 145 0.63 -15.30 -3.46
CA SER A 145 0.09 -15.58 -2.13
C SER A 145 0.27 -14.38 -1.22
N ARG A 146 -0.76 -14.03 -0.43
CA ARG A 146 -0.68 -12.96 0.59
C ARG A 146 0.43 -13.21 1.62
N GLU A 147 0.74 -14.48 1.87
CA GLU A 147 1.74 -14.92 2.85
C GLU A 147 3.13 -15.15 2.22
N ALA A 148 3.29 -14.86 0.93
CA ALA A 148 4.56 -15.03 0.25
C ALA A 148 5.68 -14.23 0.93
N GLU A 149 6.83 -14.87 1.06
CA GLU A 149 8.07 -14.21 1.45
C GLU A 149 8.60 -13.36 0.31
N THR A 150 9.20 -12.22 0.65
CA THR A 150 9.81 -11.29 -0.29
C THR A 150 11.25 -11.01 0.12
N PRO A 151 12.15 -12.00 0.04
CA PRO A 151 13.52 -11.87 0.54
C PRO A 151 14.36 -10.83 -0.23
N GLY A 152 13.90 -10.36 -1.39
CA GLY A 152 14.52 -9.23 -2.10
C GLY A 152 14.20 -7.87 -1.49
N VAL A 153 13.26 -7.77 -0.54
CA VAL A 153 12.94 -6.51 0.14
C VAL A 153 14.08 -6.11 1.08
N ALA A 154 14.68 -4.95 0.80
CA ALA A 154 15.72 -4.35 1.62
C ALA A 154 15.16 -3.52 2.79
N TYR A 155 13.93 -3.00 2.64
CA TYR A 155 13.28 -2.15 3.65
C TYR A 155 11.76 -2.34 3.68
N ASP A 156 11.21 -2.65 4.86
CA ASP A 156 9.76 -2.74 5.09
C ASP A 156 9.20 -1.41 5.62
N SER A 157 8.49 -0.69 4.75
CA SER A 157 7.86 0.58 5.12
C SER A 157 6.54 0.40 5.86
N GLY A 158 6.29 1.25 6.87
CA GLY A 158 5.02 1.30 7.58
C GLY A 158 3.88 1.90 6.75
N GLU A 159 4.19 2.94 5.98
CA GLU A 159 3.21 3.87 5.42
C GLU A 159 3.43 4.12 3.92
N SER A 160 2.36 4.36 3.15
CA SER A 160 2.47 4.67 1.72
C SER A 160 3.26 5.97 1.47
N SER A 161 3.18 6.94 2.38
CA SER A 161 3.96 8.19 2.33
C SER A 161 5.47 7.96 2.46
N GLU A 162 5.87 6.95 3.22
CA GLU A 162 7.27 6.63 3.43
C GLU A 162 7.86 5.93 2.19
N VAL A 163 7.13 5.00 1.54
CA VAL A 163 7.54 4.45 0.24
C VAL A 163 7.77 5.57 -0.78
N LYS A 164 6.86 6.55 -0.84
CA LYS A 164 7.00 7.72 -1.71
C LYS A 164 8.25 8.53 -1.41
N PHE A 165 8.46 8.88 -0.15
CA PHE A 165 9.62 9.67 0.26
C PHE A 165 10.94 8.94 -0.05
N SER A 166 11.01 7.65 0.26
CA SER A 166 12.20 6.83 0.07
C SER A 166 12.53 6.63 -1.42
N THR A 167 11.53 6.41 -2.27
CA THR A 167 11.75 6.28 -3.72
C THR A 167 12.19 7.60 -4.36
N GLN A 168 11.66 8.74 -3.91
CA GLN A 168 12.04 10.06 -4.42
C GLN A 168 13.47 10.50 -4.03
N ARG A 169 14.05 9.91 -2.98
CA ARG A 169 15.38 10.30 -2.43
C ARG A 169 16.45 9.24 -2.62
N SER A 170 16.12 8.15 -3.30
CA SER A 170 17.05 7.09 -3.68
C SER A 170 17.37 7.23 -5.16
N ASP A 171 18.53 6.71 -5.57
CA ASP A 171 18.94 6.62 -6.97
C ASP A 171 18.67 5.24 -7.59
N ASN A 172 18.19 4.28 -6.78
CA ASN A 172 18.12 2.87 -7.17
C ASN A 172 16.91 2.13 -6.59
N ALA A 173 15.91 2.85 -6.05
CA ALA A 173 14.77 2.23 -5.39
C ALA A 173 13.66 1.79 -6.35
N ILE A 174 12.93 0.75 -5.94
CA ILE A 174 11.58 0.40 -6.39
C ILE A 174 10.68 0.24 -5.17
N GLY A 175 9.42 0.65 -5.29
CA GLY A 175 8.42 0.46 -4.25
C GLY A 175 7.01 0.36 -4.84
N TYR A 176 6.04 0.07 -3.98
CA TYR A 176 4.63 0.07 -4.35
C TYR A 176 3.77 0.80 -3.32
N MET A 177 2.76 1.52 -3.79
CA MET A 177 1.82 2.26 -2.94
C MET A 177 0.46 2.44 -3.62
N GLY A 178 -0.56 2.89 -2.87
CA GLY A 178 -1.88 3.17 -3.43
C GLY A 178 -1.89 4.41 -4.35
N TYR A 179 -2.80 4.45 -5.31
CA TYR A 179 -2.88 5.46 -6.38
C TYR A 179 -3.03 6.89 -5.84
N SER A 180 -3.75 7.05 -4.73
CA SER A 180 -3.92 8.35 -4.06
C SER A 180 -2.59 9.04 -3.70
N PHE A 181 -1.52 8.28 -3.49
CA PHE A 181 -0.19 8.80 -3.17
C PHE A 181 0.64 9.17 -4.41
N VAL A 182 0.35 8.57 -5.56
CA VAL A 182 1.04 8.89 -6.82
C VAL A 182 0.41 10.09 -7.52
N MET A 183 -0.93 10.23 -7.46
CA MET A 183 -1.65 11.34 -8.09
C MET A 183 -1.28 12.73 -7.56
N ARG A 184 -0.74 12.79 -6.35
CA ARG A 184 -0.34 14.04 -5.69
C ARG A 184 1.17 14.22 -5.74
N GLY A 185 1.77 14.55 -6.87
CA GLY A 185 3.17 14.96 -6.95
C GLY A 185 3.98 14.25 -8.02
N ASP A 186 5.31 14.26 -7.86
CA ASP A 186 6.26 13.85 -8.89
C ASP A 186 6.78 12.42 -8.71
N ALA A 187 5.87 11.47 -8.47
CA ALA A 187 6.24 10.05 -8.38
C ALA A 187 6.53 9.49 -9.78
N ARG A 188 7.62 8.76 -9.93
CA ARG A 188 8.01 8.12 -11.19
C ARG A 188 7.37 6.73 -11.27
N VAL A 189 6.11 6.74 -11.68
CA VAL A 189 5.25 5.56 -11.77
C VAL A 189 5.58 4.80 -13.05
N ILE A 190 5.69 3.47 -12.95
CA ILE A 190 5.97 2.59 -14.10
C ILE A 190 4.76 1.73 -14.43
N SER A 191 4.61 1.36 -15.69
CA SER A 191 3.56 0.44 -16.13
C SER A 191 3.88 -1.00 -15.71
N LEU A 192 2.82 -1.77 -15.43
CA LEU A 192 2.90 -3.20 -15.13
C LEU A 192 2.25 -3.98 -16.26
N ASP A 193 2.99 -4.89 -16.90
CA ASP A 193 2.51 -5.65 -18.05
C ASP A 193 1.97 -4.75 -19.19
N GLY A 194 2.53 -3.54 -19.32
CA GLY A 194 2.09 -2.53 -20.31
C GLY A 194 0.81 -1.78 -19.94
N ILE A 195 0.32 -1.93 -18.70
CA ILE A 195 -0.86 -1.23 -18.18
C ILE A 195 -0.39 -0.10 -17.27
N ASP A 196 -0.77 1.13 -17.61
CA ASP A 196 -0.61 2.30 -16.75
C ASP A 196 -1.67 2.28 -15.63
N PRO A 197 -1.35 2.80 -14.42
CA PRO A 197 -2.27 2.81 -13.28
C PRO A 197 -3.42 3.81 -13.39
#